data_AF-A0A0C9WRS3-F1
#
_entry.id   AF-A0A0C9WRS3-F1
#
_cell.length_a   1.000
_cell.length_b   1.000
_cell.length_c   1.000
_cell.angle_alpha   90.00
_cell.angle_beta   90.00
_cell.angle_gamma   90.00
#
_symmetry.space_group_name_H-M   'P 1'
#
loop_
_entity.id
_entity.type
_entity.pdbx_description
1 polymer ?
#
loop_
_entity_poly.entity_id
_entity_poly.type
_entity_poly.pdbx_seq_one_letter_code
_entity_poly.pdbx_strand_id
1 'polypeptide(L)'
;MMGKRSASSLSATNSRSTKCKPPSFIYKHGRSGTASGWLAAIVAELAANITPFHDAERLFYVVDNSDQRLHEDALESVPKVLQDGTKIAEEIVAGYIRKTKEVLPSKLTGDPKKDSQRAKQSLKDQLVLLEVLFWAMFNYVQCTGPLVVTICEAAYGTYLGSTQANNTVLLDEESSQIQHDCASIWILITTELESLGDPQFPKIPITIHLLPPTGCTYLAWKHVLPRLH
;
A
#
# COMPACT_ATOMS: atom_id res chain seq x y z
N MET A 1 -37.63 46.13 -36.25
CA MET A 1 -38.21 44.77 -36.28
C MET A 1 -37.88 44.07 -34.97
N MET A 2 -38.87 43.98 -34.09
CA MET A 2 -38.78 43.37 -32.76
C MET A 2 -38.88 41.84 -32.89
N GLY A 3 -37.88 41.11 -32.41
CA GLY A 3 -37.91 39.66 -32.27
C GLY A 3 -37.93 39.26 -30.80
N LYS A 4 -39.12 38.99 -30.26
CA LYS A 4 -39.32 38.34 -28.96
C LYS A 4 -38.79 36.90 -29.03
N ARG A 5 -37.90 36.49 -28.14
CA ARG A 5 -37.62 35.06 -27.89
C ARG A 5 -38.13 34.68 -26.51
N SER A 6 -39.02 33.72 -26.54
CA SER A 6 -39.77 33.15 -25.44
C SER A 6 -38.87 32.28 -24.57
N ALA A 7 -39.09 32.35 -23.26
CA ALA A 7 -38.55 31.42 -22.29
C ALA A 7 -39.25 30.07 -22.42
N SER A 8 -38.46 28.98 -22.38
CA SER A 8 -38.95 27.62 -22.21
C SER A 8 -38.11 26.97 -21.11
N SER A 9 -38.67 26.92 -19.90
CA SER A 9 -38.14 26.15 -18.78
C SER A 9 -38.52 24.68 -18.94
N LEU A 10 -37.54 23.78 -18.92
CA LEU A 10 -37.76 22.35 -18.69
C LEU A 10 -36.60 21.84 -17.83
N SER A 11 -36.79 21.86 -16.50
CA SER A 11 -35.96 21.13 -15.56
C SER A 11 -36.50 19.71 -15.40
N ALA A 12 -35.69 18.71 -15.75
CA ALA A 12 -35.90 17.34 -15.33
C ALA A 12 -34.53 16.67 -15.15
N THR A 13 -33.85 16.99 -14.05
CA THR A 13 -32.67 16.26 -13.59
C THR A 13 -33.11 14.96 -12.92
N ASN A 14 -33.00 13.87 -13.66
CA ASN A 14 -33.26 12.51 -13.19
C ASN A 14 -32.02 11.99 -12.44
N SER A 15 -32.00 12.15 -11.11
CA SER A 15 -30.93 11.64 -10.25
C SER A 15 -31.09 10.14 -10.00
N ARG A 16 -30.53 9.31 -10.90
CA ARG A 16 -30.31 7.89 -10.61
C ARG A 16 -29.11 7.76 -9.67
N SER A 17 -29.40 7.72 -8.37
CA SER A 17 -28.49 7.19 -7.36
C SER A 17 -28.33 5.68 -7.56
N THR A 18 -27.28 5.27 -8.28
CA THR A 18 -26.78 3.90 -8.21
C THR A 18 -26.03 3.77 -6.89
N LYS A 19 -26.73 3.30 -5.85
CA LYS A 19 -26.11 2.81 -4.62
C LYS A 19 -25.18 1.64 -4.98
N CYS A 20 -23.91 1.94 -5.24
CA CYS A 20 -22.84 0.96 -5.17
C CYS A 20 -22.76 0.49 -3.72
N LYS A 21 -23.36 -0.67 -3.44
CA LYS A 21 -23.09 -1.40 -2.20
C LYS A 21 -21.61 -1.81 -2.26
N PRO A 22 -20.79 -1.46 -1.26
CA PRO A 22 -19.48 -2.07 -1.15
C PRO A 22 -19.67 -3.59 -1.03
N PRO A 23 -18.71 -4.40 -1.53
CA PRO A 23 -18.73 -5.84 -1.32
C PRO A 23 -18.57 -6.09 0.19
N SER A 24 -19.68 -6.17 0.91
CA SER A 24 -19.69 -6.75 2.23
C SER A 24 -19.45 -8.24 2.04
N PHE A 25 -18.26 -8.69 2.41
CA PHE A 25 -17.93 -10.09 2.57
C PHE A 25 -18.75 -10.61 3.77
N ILE A 26 -20.03 -10.86 3.54
CA ILE A 26 -20.94 -11.41 4.53
C ILE A 26 -20.53 -12.88 4.70
N TYR A 27 -19.70 -13.14 5.70
CA TYR A 27 -19.49 -14.48 6.23
C TYR A 27 -20.76 -14.93 6.99
N LYS A 28 -21.87 -15.10 6.26
CA LYS A 28 -23.07 -15.78 6.77
C LYS A 28 -22.85 -17.27 6.60
N HIS A 29 -22.09 -17.86 7.51
CA HIS A 29 -22.27 -19.28 7.81
C HIS A 29 -23.21 -19.39 8.99
N GLY A 30 -24.48 -19.67 8.69
CA GLY A 30 -25.37 -20.28 9.66
C GLY A 30 -24.72 -21.61 10.09
N ARG A 31 -24.36 -21.70 11.36
CA ARG A 31 -23.84 -22.94 11.94
C ARG A 31 -24.44 -23.15 13.32
N SER A 32 -25.76 -23.36 13.38
CA SER A 32 -26.40 -24.07 14.48
C SER A 32 -26.09 -25.56 14.32
N GLY A 33 -24.84 -25.91 14.53
CA GLY A 33 -24.35 -27.27 14.51
C GLY A 33 -23.09 -27.27 15.32
N THR A 34 -23.20 -27.79 16.55
CA THR A 34 -22.15 -28.09 17.53
C THR A 34 -20.77 -28.21 16.88
N ALA A 35 -20.12 -27.06 16.69
CA ALA A 35 -18.77 -27.02 16.16
C ALA A 35 -17.88 -27.47 17.31
N SER A 36 -17.25 -28.63 17.14
CA SER A 36 -16.16 -29.14 17.98
C SER A 36 -15.28 -27.98 18.44
N GLY A 37 -15.06 -27.84 19.76
CA GLY A 37 -14.37 -26.69 20.37
C GLY A 37 -13.01 -26.37 19.76
N TRP A 38 -12.41 -27.34 19.06
CA TRP A 38 -11.20 -27.16 18.26
C TRP A 38 -11.38 -26.19 17.08
N LEU A 39 -12.51 -26.22 16.37
CA LEU A 39 -12.76 -25.30 15.25
C LEU A 39 -12.91 -23.85 15.76
N ALA A 40 -13.53 -23.67 16.92
CA ALA A 40 -13.66 -22.36 17.55
C ALA A 40 -12.30 -21.81 18.00
N ALA A 41 -11.41 -22.67 18.51
CA ALA A 41 -10.04 -22.29 18.86
C ALA A 41 -9.23 -21.86 17.63
N ILE A 42 -9.32 -22.60 16.52
CA ILE A 42 -8.66 -22.23 15.25
C ILE A 42 -9.18 -20.89 14.72
N VAL A 43 -10.50 -20.67 14.75
CA VAL A 43 -11.08 -19.40 14.28
C VAL A 43 -10.65 -18.24 15.16
N ALA A 44 -10.57 -18.41 16.49
CA ALA A 44 -10.10 -17.38 17.40
C ALA A 44 -8.62 -17.05 17.20
N GLU A 45 -7.78 -18.06 16.99
CA GLU A 45 -6.35 -17.89 16.70
C GLU A 45 -6.14 -17.20 15.35
N LEU A 46 -6.88 -17.61 14.32
CA LEU A 46 -6.82 -16.99 13.00
C LEU A 46 -7.29 -15.53 13.04
N ALA A 47 -8.39 -15.25 13.76
CA ALA A 47 -8.86 -13.89 13.96
C ALA A 47 -7.80 -13.05 14.70
N ALA A 48 -7.21 -13.54 15.78
CA ALA A 48 -6.15 -12.82 16.50
C ALA A 48 -4.93 -12.51 15.63
N ASN A 49 -4.60 -13.39 14.68
CA ASN A 49 -3.47 -13.19 13.76
C ASN A 49 -3.78 -12.29 12.56
N ILE A 50 -5.02 -12.30 12.05
CA ILE A 50 -5.42 -11.48 10.88
C ILE A 50 -5.87 -10.08 11.29
N THR A 51 -6.44 -9.91 12.50
CA THR A 51 -6.99 -8.63 12.98
C THR A 51 -5.99 -7.47 12.87
N PRO A 52 -4.70 -7.60 13.24
CA PRO A 52 -3.73 -6.51 13.09
C PRO A 52 -3.55 -6.05 11.64
N PHE A 53 -3.62 -6.97 10.66
CA PHE A 53 -3.47 -6.64 9.24
C PHE A 53 -4.72 -5.98 8.67
N HIS A 54 -5.89 -6.52 9.00
CA HIS A 54 -7.18 -5.94 8.60
C HIS A 54 -7.38 -4.54 9.21
N ASP A 55 -6.94 -4.35 10.45
CA ASP A 55 -7.03 -3.06 11.12
C ASP A 55 -6.00 -2.06 10.57
N ALA A 56 -4.81 -2.53 10.16
CA ALA A 56 -3.83 -1.68 9.48
C ALA A 56 -4.31 -1.23 8.10
N GLU A 57 -4.85 -2.14 7.29
CA GLU A 57 -5.42 -1.82 5.96
C GLU A 57 -6.59 -0.82 6.08
N ARG A 58 -7.48 -1.03 7.06
CA ARG A 58 -8.55 -0.09 7.35
C ARG A 58 -8.05 1.24 7.87
N LEU A 59 -6.97 1.26 8.65
CA LEU A 59 -6.41 2.51 9.17
C LEU A 59 -5.98 3.41 8.02
N PHE A 60 -5.25 2.89 7.02
CA PHE A 60 -4.86 3.67 5.85
C PHE A 60 -6.06 4.11 5.01
N TYR A 61 -7.05 3.24 4.81
CA TYR A 61 -8.28 3.60 4.10
C TYR A 61 -9.10 4.69 4.81
N VAL A 62 -9.12 4.68 6.15
CA VAL A 62 -9.82 5.70 6.97
C VAL A 62 -9.07 7.03 6.95
N VAL A 63 -7.73 7.01 6.89
CA VAL A 63 -6.90 8.22 6.83
C VAL A 63 -7.07 8.96 5.50
N ASP A 64 -7.27 8.26 4.38
CA ASP A 64 -7.42 8.92 3.08
C ASP A 64 -8.86 9.41 2.80
N ASN A 65 -9.85 8.88 3.53
CA ASN A 65 -11.26 9.24 3.36
C ASN A 65 -11.77 10.17 4.47
N SER A 66 -11.69 11.48 4.24
CA SER A 66 -12.17 12.52 5.16
C SER A 66 -13.64 12.41 5.55
N ASP A 67 -14.46 11.73 4.73
CA ASP A 67 -15.89 11.56 4.95
C ASP A 67 -16.23 10.49 6.00
N GLN A 68 -15.24 9.78 6.53
CA GLN A 68 -15.47 8.72 7.51
C GLN A 68 -15.54 9.24 8.94
N ARG A 69 -16.52 8.71 9.70
CA ARG A 69 -16.73 9.05 11.12
C ARG A 69 -15.52 8.79 12.04
N LEU A 70 -14.54 8.01 11.57
CA LEU A 70 -13.33 7.64 12.32
C LEU A 70 -12.07 8.35 11.79
N HIS A 71 -12.20 9.26 10.83
CA HIS A 71 -11.05 9.93 10.22
C HIS A 71 -10.24 10.72 11.25
N GLU A 72 -10.91 11.52 12.11
CA GLU A 72 -10.25 12.27 13.17
C GLU A 72 -9.58 11.35 14.21
N ASP A 73 -10.26 10.28 14.64
CA ASP A 73 -9.72 9.30 15.58
C ASP A 73 -8.49 8.57 15.01
N ALA A 74 -8.51 8.26 13.71
CA ALA A 74 -7.41 7.65 13.00
C ALA A 74 -6.21 8.60 12.90
N LEU A 75 -6.44 9.87 12.53
CA LEU A 75 -5.40 10.90 12.49
C LEU A 75 -4.76 11.13 13.87
N GLU A 76 -5.54 11.03 14.96
CA GLU A 76 -5.00 11.13 16.32
C GLU A 76 -4.20 9.88 16.73
N SER A 77 -4.60 8.71 16.24
CA SER A 77 -4.02 7.42 16.63
C SER A 77 -2.77 7.05 15.83
N VAL A 78 -2.73 7.38 14.54
CA VAL A 78 -1.61 7.05 13.64
C VAL A 78 -0.26 7.50 14.21
N PRO A 79 -0.08 8.75 14.68
CA PRO A 79 1.19 9.17 15.25
C PRO A 79 1.59 8.43 16.53
N LYS A 80 0.61 7.94 17.31
CA LYS A 80 0.84 7.19 18.54
C LYS A 80 1.34 5.77 18.25
N VAL A 81 0.83 5.18 17.18
CA VAL A 81 1.21 3.84 16.71
C VAL A 81 2.54 3.89 15.95
N LEU A 82 2.75 4.93 15.12
CA LEU A 82 3.91 5.06 14.24
C LEU A 82 4.94 6.06 14.78
N GLN A 83 5.40 5.91 16.03
CA GLN A 83 6.24 6.94 16.68
C GLN A 83 7.52 7.31 15.89
N ASP A 84 8.09 6.35 15.16
CA ASP A 84 9.26 6.56 14.29
C ASP A 84 8.95 6.10 12.87
N GLY A 85 8.40 7.02 12.08
CA GLY A 85 8.06 6.76 10.68
C GLY A 85 9.27 6.35 9.82
N THR A 86 10.46 6.90 10.10
CA THR A 86 11.68 6.57 9.33
C THR A 86 12.05 5.12 9.55
N LYS A 87 12.12 4.70 10.81
CA LYS A 87 12.43 3.32 11.17
C LYS A 87 11.40 2.34 10.60
N ILE A 88 10.12 2.70 10.61
CA ILE A 88 9.06 1.88 10.00
C ILE A 88 9.29 1.71 8.49
N ALA A 89 9.61 2.79 7.77
CA ALA A 89 9.91 2.70 6.34
C ALA A 89 11.13 1.79 6.07
N GLU A 90 12.20 1.93 6.87
CA GLU A 90 13.38 1.05 6.79
C GLU A 90 13.03 -0.42 7.05
N GLU A 91 12.21 -0.70 8.06
CA GLU A 91 11.73 -2.05 8.39
C GLU A 91 10.86 -2.65 7.27
N ILE A 92 10.00 -1.84 6.64
CA ILE A 92 9.19 -2.26 5.48
C ILE A 92 10.09 -2.61 4.29
N VAL A 93 11.06 -1.76 3.96
CA VAL A 93 12.03 -2.02 2.88
C VAL A 93 12.84 -3.28 3.16
N ALA A 94 13.35 -3.45 4.39
CA ALA A 94 14.07 -4.65 4.79
C ALA A 94 13.18 -5.91 4.71
N GLY A 95 11.90 -5.79 5.11
CA GLY A 95 10.90 -6.83 5.01
C GLY A 95 10.63 -7.24 3.56
N TYR A 96 10.50 -6.27 2.66
CA TYR A 96 10.34 -6.47 1.23
C TYR A 96 11.54 -7.23 0.65
N ILE A 97 12.76 -6.73 0.86
CA ILE A 97 13.99 -7.37 0.38
C ILE A 97 14.09 -8.81 0.91
N ARG A 98 13.79 -9.03 2.19
CA ARG A 98 13.80 -10.38 2.77
C ARG A 98 12.82 -11.31 2.06
N LYS A 99 11.60 -10.85 1.72
CA LYS A 99 10.61 -11.64 0.98
C LYS A 99 11.04 -11.97 -0.45
N THR A 100 11.70 -11.03 -1.16
CA THR A 100 12.24 -11.32 -2.52
C THR A 100 13.27 -12.46 -2.52
N LYS A 101 13.96 -12.65 -1.38
CA LYS A 101 15.02 -13.66 -1.17
C LYS A 101 14.53 -14.91 -0.44
N GLU A 102 13.26 -14.96 -0.04
CA GLU A 102 12.70 -16.08 0.71
C GLU A 102 12.62 -17.32 -0.18
N VAL A 103 13.37 -18.36 0.15
CA VAL A 103 13.34 -19.64 -0.57
C VAL A 103 12.20 -20.49 0.00
N LEU A 104 11.49 -21.20 -0.88
CA LEU A 104 10.45 -22.14 -0.45
C LEU A 104 11.02 -23.25 0.48
N PRO A 105 10.31 -23.61 1.57
CA PRO A 105 10.75 -24.68 2.46
C PRO A 105 10.89 -26.02 1.71
N SER A 106 12.02 -26.71 1.89
CA SER A 106 12.31 -28.01 1.25
C SER A 106 11.33 -29.15 1.62
N LYS A 107 10.49 -28.94 2.63
CA LYS A 107 9.42 -29.88 3.01
C LYS A 107 8.20 -29.82 2.09
N LEU A 108 8.08 -28.77 1.26
CA LEU A 108 6.94 -28.53 0.37
C LEU A 108 7.22 -28.92 -1.09
N THR A 109 8.50 -29.08 -1.47
CA THR A 109 9.01 -29.34 -2.84
C THR A 109 8.54 -30.64 -3.52
N GLY A 110 7.54 -31.33 -2.98
CA GLY A 110 6.89 -32.49 -3.61
C GLY A 110 5.60 -32.16 -4.35
N ASP A 111 5.04 -30.95 -4.18
CA ASP A 111 3.77 -30.55 -4.79
C ASP A 111 3.90 -29.16 -5.46
N PRO A 112 4.16 -29.12 -6.78
CA PRO A 112 4.37 -27.88 -7.53
C PRO A 112 3.22 -26.87 -7.39
N LYS A 113 1.99 -27.35 -7.15
CA LYS A 113 0.84 -26.48 -6.98
C LYS A 113 0.91 -25.73 -5.65
N LYS A 114 1.30 -26.41 -4.57
CA LYS A 114 1.49 -25.77 -3.26
C LYS A 114 2.67 -24.81 -3.28
N ASP A 115 3.75 -25.16 -3.98
CA ASP A 115 4.91 -24.29 -4.14
C ASP A 115 4.54 -23.00 -4.87
N SER A 116 3.85 -23.10 -6.00
CA SER A 116 3.33 -21.93 -6.74
C SER A 116 2.38 -21.08 -5.89
N GLN A 117 1.42 -21.70 -5.18
CA GLN A 117 0.52 -20.97 -4.28
C GLN A 117 1.26 -20.22 -3.18
N ARG A 118 2.29 -20.82 -2.57
CA ARG A 118 3.08 -20.19 -1.52
C ARG A 118 3.93 -19.05 -2.06
N ALA A 119 4.58 -19.24 -3.21
CA ALA A 119 5.36 -18.20 -3.87
C ALA A 119 4.47 -17.00 -4.24
N LYS A 120 3.28 -17.26 -4.77
CA LYS A 120 2.27 -16.24 -5.08
C LYS A 120 1.80 -15.48 -3.84
N GLN A 121 1.57 -16.16 -2.72
CA GLN A 121 1.24 -15.49 -1.46
C GLN A 121 2.38 -14.57 -1.01
N SER A 122 3.63 -15.02 -1.11
CA SER A 122 4.78 -14.16 -0.79
C SER A 122 4.82 -12.92 -1.69
N LEU A 123 4.50 -13.06 -2.97
CA LEU A 123 4.43 -11.94 -3.91
C LEU A 123 3.29 -10.95 -3.58
N LYS A 124 2.13 -11.45 -3.13
CA LYS A 124 1.03 -10.58 -2.63
C LYS A 124 1.45 -9.82 -1.38
N ASP A 125 2.15 -10.47 -0.45
CA ASP A 125 2.65 -9.80 0.73
C ASP A 125 3.69 -8.72 0.38
N GLN A 126 4.52 -8.95 -0.65
CA GLN A 126 5.45 -7.95 -1.17
C GLN A 126 4.71 -6.72 -1.72
N LEU A 127 3.64 -6.92 -2.50
CA LEU A 127 2.83 -5.84 -3.03
C LEU A 127 2.25 -4.98 -1.89
N VAL A 128 1.66 -5.62 -0.87
CA VAL A 128 1.12 -4.93 0.32
C VAL A 128 2.21 -4.14 1.05
N LEU A 129 3.43 -4.68 1.19
CA LEU A 129 4.54 -3.93 1.79
C LEU A 129 4.89 -2.68 0.99
N LEU A 130 4.86 -2.75 -0.35
CA LEU A 130 5.12 -1.58 -1.20
C LEU A 130 4.00 -0.54 -1.11
N GLU A 131 2.74 -0.96 -1.06
CA GLU A 131 1.62 -0.05 -0.82
C GLU A 131 1.76 0.67 0.52
N VAL A 132 2.02 -0.07 1.60
CA VAL A 132 2.23 0.52 2.92
C VAL A 132 3.45 1.46 2.93
N LEU A 133 4.53 1.11 2.23
CA LEU A 133 5.70 1.98 2.08
C LEU A 133 5.31 3.29 1.38
N PHE A 134 4.58 3.21 0.26
CA PHE A 134 4.09 4.38 -0.46
C PHE A 134 3.26 5.27 0.48
N TRP A 135 2.24 4.72 1.13
CA TRP A 135 1.40 5.50 2.05
C TRP A 135 2.19 6.13 3.20
N ALA A 136 3.11 5.39 3.80
CA ALA A 136 3.96 5.88 4.88
C ALA A 136 4.83 7.06 4.40
N MET A 137 5.52 6.90 3.27
CA MET A 137 6.46 7.90 2.74
C MET A 137 5.78 9.23 2.39
N PHE A 138 4.58 9.19 1.80
CA PHE A 138 3.93 10.41 1.31
C PHE A 138 3.00 11.09 2.32
N ASN A 139 2.57 10.38 3.37
CA ASN A 139 1.63 10.95 4.35
C ASN A 139 2.23 11.16 5.74
N TYR A 140 3.32 10.48 6.08
CA TYR A 140 3.73 10.37 7.47
C TYR A 140 5.24 10.49 7.71
N VAL A 141 6.07 9.92 6.85
CA VAL A 141 7.52 9.83 7.06
C VAL A 141 8.25 11.03 6.48
N GLN A 142 9.20 11.59 7.23
CA GLN A 142 10.10 12.60 6.70
C GLN A 142 11.12 11.96 5.74
N CYS A 143 11.12 12.38 4.47
CA CYS A 143 12.03 11.88 3.44
C CYS A 143 13.47 12.38 3.66
N THR A 144 14.24 11.71 4.51
CA THR A 144 15.66 12.02 4.71
C THR A 144 16.52 11.46 3.57
N GLY A 145 17.66 12.09 3.27
CA GLY A 145 18.55 11.62 2.20
C GLY A 145 18.99 10.15 2.34
N PRO A 146 19.45 9.70 3.53
CA PRO A 146 19.80 8.29 3.74
C PRO A 146 18.63 7.31 3.52
N LEU A 147 17.41 7.68 3.92
CA LEU A 147 16.22 6.86 3.69
C LEU A 147 15.90 6.74 2.20
N VAL A 148 15.91 7.87 1.48
CA VAL A 148 15.67 7.90 0.03
C VAL A 148 16.67 7.01 -0.71
N VAL A 149 17.96 7.11 -0.38
CA VAL A 149 19.00 6.24 -0.97
C VAL A 149 18.70 4.76 -0.68
N THR A 150 18.36 4.42 0.56
CA THR A 150 18.00 3.03 0.92
C THR A 150 16.84 2.49 0.10
N ILE A 151 15.80 3.31 -0.12
CA ILE A 151 14.63 2.94 -0.92
C ILE A 151 15.01 2.76 -2.40
N CYS A 152 15.76 3.70 -2.98
CA CYS A 152 16.22 3.61 -4.37
C CYS A 152 17.13 2.39 -4.59
N GLU A 153 18.07 2.13 -3.68
CA GLU A 153 18.94 0.95 -3.75
C GLU A 153 18.15 -0.35 -3.63
N ALA A 154 17.09 -0.39 -2.82
CA ALA A 154 16.18 -1.53 -2.76
C ALA A 154 15.40 -1.73 -4.07
N ALA A 155 14.86 -0.65 -4.64
CA ALA A 155 14.13 -0.67 -5.89
C ALA A 155 15.01 -1.18 -7.05
N TYR A 156 16.18 -0.59 -7.26
CA TYR A 156 17.10 -0.99 -8.32
C TYR A 156 17.78 -2.34 -8.05
N GLY A 157 18.16 -2.61 -6.81
CA GLY A 157 18.80 -3.87 -6.41
C GLY A 157 17.90 -5.09 -6.55
N THR A 158 16.57 -4.90 -6.56
CA THR A 158 15.58 -5.97 -6.84
C THR A 158 15.06 -5.94 -8.27
N TYR A 159 15.61 -5.07 -9.13
CA TYR A 159 15.11 -4.80 -10.48
C TYR A 159 13.60 -4.52 -10.48
N LEU A 160 13.17 -3.60 -9.62
CA LEU A 160 11.78 -3.20 -9.42
C LEU A 160 10.87 -4.38 -9.07
N GLY A 161 11.39 -5.35 -8.32
CA GLY A 161 10.66 -6.55 -7.90
C GLY A 161 10.66 -7.71 -8.89
N SER A 162 11.29 -7.59 -10.06
CA SER A 162 11.41 -8.71 -11.00
C SER A 162 12.38 -9.81 -10.53
N THR A 163 13.32 -9.48 -9.65
CA THR A 163 14.24 -10.47 -9.07
C THR A 163 13.60 -11.16 -7.87
N GLN A 164 13.22 -12.42 -8.05
CA GLN A 164 12.64 -13.25 -6.99
C GLN A 164 13.40 -14.58 -6.90
N ALA A 165 13.62 -15.07 -5.67
CA ALA A 165 14.21 -16.39 -5.44
C ALA A 165 13.38 -17.53 -6.05
N ASN A 166 12.05 -17.35 -6.14
CA ASN A 166 11.10 -18.37 -6.58
C ASN A 166 10.53 -18.09 -7.99
N ASN A 167 11.26 -17.36 -8.85
CA ASN A 167 10.77 -17.01 -10.20
C ASN A 167 10.38 -18.24 -11.05
N THR A 168 11.00 -19.40 -10.84
CA THR A 168 10.71 -20.63 -11.59
C THR A 168 9.32 -21.23 -11.32
N VAL A 169 8.66 -20.85 -10.22
CA VAL A 169 7.31 -21.33 -9.85
C VAL A 169 6.22 -20.27 -10.05
N LEU A 170 6.59 -19.06 -10.51
CA LEU A 170 5.73 -17.91 -10.76
C LEU A 170 5.46 -17.74 -12.26
N LEU A 171 5.06 -18.82 -12.94
CA LEU A 171 4.93 -18.86 -14.41
C LEU A 171 3.49 -18.59 -14.89
N ASP A 172 2.56 -18.35 -13.97
CA ASP A 172 1.17 -18.09 -14.32
C ASP A 172 0.87 -16.59 -14.46
N GLU A 173 -0.19 -16.29 -15.21
CA GLU A 173 -0.60 -14.92 -15.55
C GLU A 173 -0.88 -14.06 -14.31
N GLU A 174 -1.50 -14.63 -13.26
CA GLU A 174 -1.79 -13.88 -12.04
C GLU A 174 -0.48 -13.45 -11.35
N SER A 175 0.51 -14.34 -11.29
CA SER A 175 1.83 -13.99 -10.78
C SER A 175 2.53 -12.91 -11.61
N SER A 176 2.41 -12.96 -12.94
CA SER A 176 2.95 -11.92 -13.83
C SER A 176 2.29 -10.57 -13.56
N GLN A 177 0.96 -10.53 -13.43
CA GLN A 177 0.22 -9.30 -13.12
C GLN A 177 0.69 -8.69 -11.80
N ILE A 178 0.80 -9.50 -10.73
CA ILE A 178 1.26 -8.99 -9.43
C ILE A 178 2.71 -8.48 -9.52
N GLN A 179 3.58 -9.09 -10.32
CA GLN A 179 4.94 -8.56 -10.55
C GLN A 179 4.90 -7.20 -11.26
N HIS A 180 4.02 -7.03 -12.25
CA HIS A 180 3.81 -5.73 -12.90
C HIS A 180 3.26 -4.68 -11.93
N ASP A 181 2.35 -5.06 -11.03
CA ASP A 181 1.82 -4.17 -10.01
C ASP A 181 2.93 -3.73 -9.04
N CYS A 182 3.76 -4.67 -8.57
CA CYS A 182 4.94 -4.36 -7.76
C CYS A 182 5.89 -3.38 -8.47
N ALA A 183 6.19 -3.63 -9.75
CA ALA A 183 7.05 -2.74 -10.54
C ALA A 183 6.42 -1.35 -10.71
N SER A 184 5.10 -1.29 -10.92
CA SER A 184 4.36 -0.03 -11.05
C SER A 184 4.40 0.79 -9.76
N ILE A 185 4.22 0.16 -8.59
CA ILE A 185 4.34 0.84 -7.30
C ILE A 185 5.77 1.30 -7.07
N TRP A 186 6.78 0.50 -7.42
CA TRP A 186 8.17 0.94 -7.32
C TRP A 186 8.46 2.18 -8.16
N ILE A 187 8.02 2.19 -9.41
CA ILE A 187 8.16 3.35 -10.30
C ILE A 187 7.46 4.57 -9.71
N LEU A 188 6.27 4.39 -9.15
CA LEU A 188 5.54 5.48 -8.50
C LEU A 188 6.33 6.03 -7.30
N ILE A 189 6.79 5.16 -6.40
CA ILE A 189 7.61 5.55 -5.24
C ILE A 189 8.86 6.31 -5.69
N THR A 190 9.63 5.78 -6.64
CA THR A 190 10.89 6.41 -7.06
C THR A 190 10.68 7.73 -7.80
N THR A 191 9.65 7.83 -8.65
CA THR A 191 9.32 9.06 -9.38
C THR A 191 8.89 10.17 -8.41
N GLU A 192 8.06 9.83 -7.42
CA GLU A 192 7.61 10.81 -6.41
C GLU A 192 8.78 11.23 -5.49
N LEU A 193 9.68 10.31 -5.15
CA LEU A 193 10.91 10.66 -4.44
C LEU A 193 11.80 11.61 -5.24
N GLU A 194 11.91 11.43 -6.56
CA GLU A 194 12.65 12.34 -7.44
C GLU A 194 12.00 13.74 -7.49
N SER A 195 10.68 13.79 -7.58
CA SER A 195 9.88 15.02 -7.56
C SER A 195 10.08 15.85 -6.28
N LEU A 196 10.22 15.19 -5.12
CA LEU A 196 10.52 15.86 -3.84
C LEU A 196 11.87 16.58 -3.82
N GLY A 197 12.79 16.21 -4.70
CA GLY A 197 14.10 16.84 -4.81
C GLY A 197 14.07 18.10 -5.66
N ASP A 198 13.27 18.13 -6.72
CA ASP A 198 13.35 19.20 -7.71
C ASP A 198 12.82 20.54 -7.15
N PRO A 199 13.67 21.58 -7.06
CA PRO A 199 13.25 22.90 -6.59
C PRO A 199 12.24 23.61 -7.50
N GLN A 200 12.04 23.15 -8.74
CA GLN A 200 11.12 23.73 -9.71
C GLN A 200 9.72 23.10 -9.69
N PHE A 201 9.54 21.94 -9.07
CA PHE A 201 8.20 21.38 -8.94
C PHE A 201 7.41 22.25 -7.95
N PRO A 202 6.26 22.81 -8.36
CA PRO A 202 5.40 23.50 -7.43
C PRO A 202 5.03 22.47 -6.37
N LYS A 203 5.48 22.69 -5.13
CA LYS A 203 5.03 21.92 -3.97
C LYS A 203 3.52 22.05 -3.97
N ILE A 204 2.82 21.05 -4.51
CA ILE A 204 1.38 20.97 -4.37
C ILE A 204 1.18 21.02 -2.87
N PRO A 205 0.47 22.01 -2.32
CA PRO A 205 0.14 22.00 -0.92
C PRO A 205 -0.83 20.84 -0.75
N ILE A 206 -0.29 19.64 -0.60
CA ILE A 206 -1.04 18.56 0.01
C ILE A 206 -1.22 19.06 1.44
N THR A 207 -2.38 19.65 1.69
CA THR A 207 -2.79 20.21 2.98
C THR A 207 -3.00 19.07 3.96
N ILE A 208 -1.95 18.29 4.23
CA ILE A 208 -1.88 17.43 5.39
C ILE A 208 -1.36 18.34 6.50
N HIS A 209 -2.27 18.87 7.30
CA HIS A 209 -2.03 19.83 8.39
C HIS A 209 -1.10 19.33 9.51
N LEU A 210 -0.35 18.23 9.32
CA LEU A 210 0.31 17.48 10.39
C LEU A 210 1.84 17.38 10.31
N LEU A 211 2.51 17.87 9.26
CA LEU A 211 3.99 17.88 9.21
C LEU A 211 4.58 19.29 9.16
N PRO A 212 5.62 19.58 9.96
CA PRO A 212 6.29 20.87 9.93
C PRO A 212 6.99 21.07 8.58
N PRO A 213 7.04 22.31 8.06
CA PRO A 213 7.71 22.63 6.81
C PRO A 213 9.21 22.69 7.07
N THR A 214 9.90 21.55 7.15
CA THR A 214 11.36 21.54 7.26
C THR A 214 11.95 21.33 5.87
N GLY A 215 12.52 22.41 5.33
CA GLY A 215 13.21 22.50 4.03
C GLY A 215 14.49 21.66 3.93
N CYS A 216 14.46 20.40 4.35
CA CYS A 216 15.54 19.44 4.19
C CYS A 216 15.27 18.61 2.93
N THR A 217 15.47 19.20 1.76
CA THR A 217 15.48 18.46 0.50
C THR A 217 16.69 17.52 0.50
N TYR A 218 16.51 16.24 0.19
CA TYR A 218 17.62 15.27 0.16
C TYR A 218 18.73 15.67 -0.83
N LEU A 219 18.44 16.52 -1.82
CA LEU A 219 19.42 17.14 -2.70
C LEU A 219 20.48 17.99 -1.97
N ALA A 220 20.20 18.45 -0.75
CA ALA A 220 21.19 19.19 0.05
C ALA A 220 22.35 18.29 0.54
N TRP A 221 22.24 16.96 0.39
CA TRP A 221 23.20 15.99 0.87
C TRP A 221 24.20 15.62 -0.23
N LYS A 222 25.42 16.19 -0.16
CA LYS A 222 26.47 16.05 -1.20
C LYS A 222 26.86 14.61 -1.58
N HIS A 223 26.63 13.64 -0.70
CA HIS A 223 26.98 12.23 -0.92
C HIS A 223 25.83 11.36 -1.44
N VAL A 224 24.61 11.91 -1.54
CA VAL A 224 23.43 11.18 -2.00
C VAL A 224 23.38 11.11 -3.53
N LEU A 225 23.65 12.24 -4.21
CA LEU A 225 23.58 12.34 -5.67
C LEU A 225 24.41 11.28 -6.44
N PRO A 226 25.67 10.98 -6.07
CA PRO A 226 26.46 9.99 -6.81
C PRO A 226 25.99 8.54 -6.63
N ARG A 227 25.07 8.26 -5.70
CA ARG A 227 24.51 6.91 -5.48
C ARG A 227 23.17 6.71 -6.18
N LEU A 228 22.51 7.78 -6.58
CA LEU A 228 21.23 7.74 -7.28
C LEU A 228 21.38 7.66 -8.81
N HIS A 229 22.55 8.02 -9.35
CA HIS A 229 22.91 7.95 -10.76
C HIS A 229 23.97 6.87 -11.00
#